data_AF-A0A9X2JF80-F1
#
_entry.id   AF-A0A9X2JF80-F1
#
_cell.length_a   1.000
_cell.length_b   1.000
_cell.length_c   1.000
_cell.angle_alpha   90.00
_cell.angle_beta   90.00
_cell.angle_gamma   90.00
#
_symmetry.space_group_name_H-M   'P 1'
#
loop_
_entity.id
_entity.type
_entity.pdbx_description
1 polymer ?
#
loop_
_entity_poly.entity_id
_entity_poly.type
_entity_poly.pdbx_seq_one_letter_code
_entity_poly.pdbx_strand_id
1 'polypeptide(L)'
;MRSPLSICLVALVTVVGCGKGEAPKPTAAGGANAPGTPAATEGTNQIHPSAMAAKRFLEVSAAGNEASAKSLLTPLAVEQLEKSGQRLACLGDDSAKFQVTRWLVPQEDEAAVEFRMQFSMEGKAQHIDGCCLMKSVQGSWRVAGVALDPGDGSGPVVVNYEEDLTQVASEANPAGTVQNQAAAGEVPQTAQNPNSAQNR
;
A
#
# COMPACT_ATOMS: atom_id res chain seq x y z
N MET A 1 -8.86 52.65 19.30
CA MET A 1 -8.48 51.85 20.49
C MET A 1 -7.62 50.70 19.97
N ARG A 2 -6.29 50.86 19.81
CA ARG A 2 -5.18 50.64 20.77
C ARG A 2 -5.14 49.20 21.35
N SER A 3 -4.35 48.33 20.68
CA SER A 3 -3.45 47.19 21.05
C SER A 3 -3.61 46.41 22.38
N PRO A 4 -3.01 45.19 22.59
CA PRO A 4 -1.84 44.57 21.90
C PRO A 4 -1.96 43.04 21.58
N LEU A 5 -1.45 42.51 20.45
CA LEU A 5 -0.07 42.06 20.19
C LEU A 5 0.63 41.37 21.39
N SER A 6 0.43 40.06 21.54
CA SER A 6 1.16 39.22 22.50
C SER A 6 2.26 38.44 21.78
N ILE A 7 3.50 38.81 22.11
CA ILE A 7 4.77 38.26 21.62
C ILE A 7 5.13 37.08 22.54
N CYS A 8 5.13 35.85 22.04
CA CYS A 8 5.70 34.72 22.76
C CYS A 8 7.17 34.53 22.36
N LEU A 9 7.99 34.64 23.41
CA LEU A 9 9.44 34.65 23.46
C LEU A 9 10.06 33.31 23.01
N VAL A 10 11.06 33.41 22.14
CA VAL A 10 11.96 32.32 21.73
C VAL A 10 12.95 32.04 22.86
N ALA A 11 13.09 30.77 23.27
CA ALA A 11 14.20 30.29 24.09
C ALA A 11 15.02 29.25 23.31
N LEU A 12 16.19 29.69 22.84
CA LEU A 12 17.19 28.90 22.14
C LEU A 12 18.17 28.35 23.20
N VAL A 13 18.21 27.03 23.41
CA VAL A 13 19.19 26.38 24.29
C VAL A 13 20.21 25.65 23.42
N THR A 14 21.39 26.22 23.28
CA THR A 14 22.55 25.58 22.66
C THR A 14 23.45 24.98 23.74
N VAL A 15 23.51 23.66 23.83
CA VAL A 15 24.51 22.95 24.63
C VAL A 15 25.72 22.63 23.76
N VAL A 16 26.82 23.36 24.02
CA VAL A 16 28.16 23.06 23.51
C VAL A 16 28.81 22.07 24.47
N GLY A 17 28.96 20.82 24.03
CA GLY A 17 29.70 19.77 24.74
C GLY A 17 31.00 19.45 24.03
N CYS A 18 32.07 20.18 24.35
CA CYS A 18 33.44 19.88 23.92
C CYS A 18 34.09 18.97 24.97
N GLY A 19 33.95 17.65 24.80
CA GLY A 19 34.60 16.64 25.63
C GLY A 19 35.93 16.21 25.01
N LYS A 20 37.03 16.70 25.59
CA LYS A 20 38.40 16.25 25.34
C LYS A 20 38.69 15.16 26.37
N GLY A 21 38.90 13.92 25.96
CA GLY A 21 39.14 12.78 26.86
C GLY A 21 40.05 11.76 26.20
N GLU A 22 41.12 11.41 26.92
CA GLU A 22 42.26 10.59 26.53
C GLU A 22 41.95 9.24 25.85
N ALA A 23 42.84 8.85 24.95
CA ALA A 23 42.87 7.53 24.33
C ALA A 23 43.29 6.46 25.35
N PRO A 24 42.49 5.39 25.57
CA PRO A 24 42.97 4.19 26.21
C PRO A 24 43.67 3.29 25.19
N LYS A 25 44.85 2.83 25.59
CA LYS A 25 45.68 1.77 25.01
C LYS A 25 44.82 0.54 24.60
N PRO A 26 45.06 -0.09 23.43
CA PRO A 26 44.35 -1.30 23.07
C PRO A 26 44.87 -2.47 23.92
N THR A 27 44.08 -2.88 24.90
CA THR A 27 44.19 -4.19 25.54
C THR A 27 43.44 -5.18 24.66
N ALA A 28 44.16 -6.14 24.09
CA ALA A 28 43.56 -7.29 23.45
C ALA A 28 42.73 -8.07 24.49
N ALA A 29 41.41 -8.04 24.33
CA ALA A 29 40.49 -8.91 25.04
C ALA A 29 39.44 -9.38 24.02
N GLY A 30 39.30 -10.70 23.91
CA GLY A 30 38.45 -11.39 22.95
C GLY A 30 37.04 -10.82 22.91
N GLY A 31 36.63 -10.33 21.74
CA GLY A 31 35.29 -9.87 21.48
C GLY A 31 34.34 -11.06 21.45
N ALA A 32 33.50 -11.13 22.47
CA ALA A 32 32.25 -11.87 22.42
C ALA A 32 31.44 -11.37 21.21
N ASN A 33 30.96 -12.30 20.40
CA ASN A 33 29.93 -12.05 19.40
C ASN A 33 28.66 -11.56 20.12
N ALA A 34 28.50 -10.24 20.23
CA ALA A 34 27.18 -9.67 20.44
C ALA A 34 26.37 -9.94 19.16
N PRO A 35 25.12 -10.43 19.23
CA PRO A 35 24.27 -10.56 18.05
C PRO A 35 24.00 -9.15 17.52
N GLY A 36 24.66 -8.80 16.41
CA GLY A 36 24.37 -7.56 15.71
C GLY A 36 22.95 -7.64 15.16
N THR A 37 22.11 -6.66 15.52
CA THR A 37 20.82 -6.45 14.85
C THR A 37 21.09 -6.36 13.34
N PRO A 38 20.39 -7.16 12.50
CA PRO A 38 20.55 -7.06 11.05
C PRO A 38 20.29 -5.63 10.60
N ALA A 39 21.21 -5.06 9.82
CA ALA A 39 21.03 -3.74 9.25
C ALA A 39 20.02 -3.83 8.09
N ALA A 40 19.04 -2.92 8.08
CA ALA A 40 18.09 -2.82 6.98
C ALA A 40 18.83 -2.56 5.66
N THR A 41 18.42 -3.26 4.60
CA THR A 41 18.97 -3.04 3.25
C THR A 41 18.00 -2.22 2.43
N GLU A 42 18.50 -1.20 1.75
CA GLU A 42 17.70 -0.30 0.93
C GLU A 42 18.36 -0.12 -0.45
N GLY A 43 17.55 0.10 -1.49
CA GLY A 43 18.07 0.45 -2.78
C GLY A 43 17.10 1.22 -3.67
N THR A 44 17.71 1.85 -4.66
CA THR A 44 17.04 2.46 -5.81
C THR A 44 17.65 1.82 -7.06
N ASN A 45 16.84 1.46 -8.05
CA ASN A 45 17.30 1.05 -9.39
C ASN A 45 18.02 -0.33 -9.51
N GLN A 46 18.53 -0.94 -8.42
CA GLN A 46 18.84 -2.38 -8.39
C GLN A 46 17.55 -3.16 -8.08
N ILE A 47 17.13 -4.09 -8.94
CA ILE A 47 15.82 -4.73 -8.79
C ILE A 47 15.92 -5.90 -7.80
N HIS A 48 15.60 -5.65 -6.53
CA HIS A 48 15.44 -6.69 -5.52
C HIS A 48 14.27 -7.63 -5.88
N PRO A 49 14.30 -8.94 -5.54
CA PRO A 49 13.20 -9.87 -5.87
C PRO A 49 11.83 -9.43 -5.34
N SER A 50 11.76 -8.76 -4.18
CA SER A 50 10.50 -8.19 -3.68
C SER A 50 9.94 -7.10 -4.61
N ALA A 51 10.80 -6.25 -5.18
CA ALA A 51 10.40 -5.23 -6.14
C ALA A 51 9.85 -5.82 -7.43
N MET A 52 10.42 -6.93 -7.91
CA MET A 52 9.89 -7.67 -9.07
C MET A 52 8.50 -8.25 -8.78
N ALA A 53 8.34 -8.88 -7.62
CA ALA A 53 7.07 -9.46 -7.20
C ALA A 53 5.97 -8.40 -7.03
N ALA A 54 6.29 -7.26 -6.40
CA ALA A 54 5.39 -6.13 -6.25
C ALA A 54 4.95 -5.58 -7.62
N LYS A 55 5.91 -5.31 -8.52
CA LYS A 55 5.61 -4.85 -9.89
C LYS A 55 4.70 -5.84 -10.63
N ARG A 56 5.00 -7.14 -10.53
CA ARG A 56 4.18 -8.18 -11.17
C ARG A 56 2.77 -8.20 -10.62
N PHE A 57 2.59 -8.08 -9.31
CA PHE A 57 1.28 -7.97 -8.67
C PHE A 57 0.50 -6.75 -9.18
N LEU A 58 1.13 -5.58 -9.22
CA LEU A 58 0.50 -4.35 -9.70
C LEU A 58 0.05 -4.48 -11.16
N GLU A 59 0.87 -5.05 -12.03
CA GLU A 59 0.52 -5.27 -13.44
C GLU A 59 -0.67 -6.21 -13.63
N VAL A 60 -0.72 -7.34 -12.91
CA VAL A 60 -1.87 -8.25 -13.05
C VAL A 60 -3.15 -7.70 -12.41
N SER A 61 -3.02 -6.91 -11.35
CA SER A 61 -4.13 -6.21 -10.70
C SER A 61 -4.66 -5.07 -11.57
N ALA A 62 -3.80 -4.36 -12.30
CA ALA A 62 -4.20 -3.36 -13.28
C ALA A 62 -4.95 -4.01 -14.45
N ALA A 63 -4.47 -5.16 -14.92
CA ALA A 63 -5.08 -5.96 -15.99
C ALA A 63 -6.41 -6.64 -15.61
N GLY A 64 -6.96 -6.38 -14.41
CA GLY A 64 -8.18 -7.00 -13.91
C GLY A 64 -8.11 -8.52 -13.70
N ASN A 65 -6.92 -9.11 -13.70
CA ASN A 65 -6.75 -10.56 -13.57
C ASN A 65 -6.70 -10.97 -12.09
N GLU A 66 -7.87 -10.99 -11.45
CA GLU A 66 -8.02 -11.25 -10.02
C GLU A 66 -7.37 -12.57 -9.59
N ALA A 67 -7.52 -13.64 -10.37
CA ALA A 67 -6.94 -14.95 -10.05
C ALA A 67 -5.40 -14.92 -10.02
N SER A 68 -4.78 -14.25 -11.01
CA SER A 68 -3.33 -14.09 -11.05
C SER A 68 -2.83 -13.17 -9.93
N ALA A 69 -3.57 -12.10 -9.64
CA ALA A 69 -3.26 -11.18 -8.55
C ALA A 69 -3.34 -11.89 -7.18
N LYS A 70 -4.40 -12.66 -6.93
CA LYS A 70 -4.55 -13.51 -5.73
C LYS A 70 -3.40 -14.50 -5.57
N SER A 71 -2.90 -15.08 -6.66
CA SER A 71 -1.76 -16.01 -6.60
C SER A 71 -0.45 -15.38 -6.12
N LEU A 72 -0.36 -14.04 -6.09
CA LEU A 72 0.81 -13.27 -5.65
C LEU A 72 0.68 -12.74 -4.22
N LEU A 73 -0.49 -12.93 -3.59
CA LEU A 73 -0.69 -12.60 -2.18
C LEU A 73 -0.05 -13.64 -1.26
N THR A 74 0.12 -13.30 0.02
CA THR A 74 0.51 -14.29 1.03
C THR A 74 -0.63 -15.31 1.23
N PRO A 75 -0.33 -16.54 1.69
CA PRO A 75 -1.37 -17.51 2.00
C PRO A 75 -2.39 -17.00 3.02
N LEU A 76 -1.92 -16.26 4.03
CA LEU A 76 -2.78 -15.64 5.03
C LEU A 76 -3.71 -14.60 4.39
N ALA A 77 -3.20 -13.76 3.49
CA ALA A 77 -4.00 -12.79 2.77
C ALA A 77 -5.10 -13.45 1.89
N VAL A 78 -4.77 -14.56 1.23
CA VAL A 78 -5.76 -15.35 0.47
C VAL A 78 -6.84 -15.90 1.40
N GLU A 79 -6.44 -16.49 2.54
CA GLU A 79 -7.36 -17.02 3.54
C GLU A 79 -8.33 -15.94 4.06
N GLN A 80 -7.85 -14.73 4.33
CA GLN A 80 -8.72 -13.63 4.80
C GLN A 80 -9.67 -13.12 3.73
N LEU A 81 -9.24 -13.03 2.47
CA LEU A 81 -10.12 -12.70 1.34
C LEU A 81 -11.23 -13.74 1.18
N GLU A 82 -10.90 -15.03 1.30
CA GLU A 82 -11.88 -16.13 1.22
C GLU A 82 -12.86 -16.10 2.40
N LYS A 83 -12.37 -15.91 3.63
CA LYS A 83 -13.19 -15.82 4.84
C LYS A 83 -14.16 -14.65 4.81
N SER A 84 -13.72 -13.49 4.35
CA SER A 84 -14.54 -12.28 4.28
C SER A 84 -15.54 -12.30 3.12
N GLY A 85 -15.39 -13.23 2.16
CA GLY A 85 -16.14 -13.24 0.91
C GLY A 85 -15.86 -12.04 0.01
N GLN A 86 -14.81 -11.26 0.30
CA GLN A 86 -14.43 -10.10 -0.49
C GLN A 86 -13.65 -10.52 -1.73
N ARG A 87 -13.80 -9.72 -2.79
CA ARG A 87 -12.96 -9.82 -3.97
C ARG A 87 -11.74 -8.93 -3.81
N LEU A 88 -10.64 -9.31 -4.44
CA LEU A 88 -9.48 -8.45 -4.49
C LEU A 88 -9.80 -7.24 -5.39
N ALA A 89 -9.80 -6.04 -4.81
CA ALA A 89 -10.01 -4.81 -5.56
C ALA A 89 -8.86 -4.61 -6.56
N CYS A 90 -9.17 -4.82 -7.84
CA CYS A 90 -8.24 -4.60 -8.95
C CYS A 90 -8.26 -3.13 -9.35
N LEU A 91 -7.12 -2.58 -9.77
CA LEU A 91 -6.97 -1.16 -10.11
C LEU A 91 -7.73 -0.79 -11.41
N GLY A 92 -7.95 -1.77 -12.30
CA GLY A 92 -8.89 -1.63 -13.42
C GLY A 92 -8.46 -0.67 -14.53
N ASP A 93 -7.16 -0.46 -14.72
CA ASP A 93 -6.63 0.40 -15.78
C ASP A 93 -5.47 -0.28 -16.53
N ASP A 94 -5.79 -0.91 -17.67
CA ASP A 94 -4.83 -1.57 -18.55
C ASP A 94 -3.76 -0.62 -19.13
N SER A 95 -3.99 0.70 -19.08
CA SER A 95 -3.03 1.71 -19.52
C SER A 95 -2.02 2.09 -18.44
N ALA A 96 -2.22 1.61 -17.20
CA ALA A 96 -1.38 1.93 -16.06
C ALA A 96 0.07 1.46 -16.27
N LYS A 97 1.00 2.37 -16.05
CA LYS A 97 2.44 2.11 -16.05
C LYS A 97 2.99 2.20 -14.65
N PHE A 98 3.66 1.14 -14.20
CA PHE A 98 4.23 1.04 -12.86
C PHE A 98 5.74 1.22 -12.88
N GLN A 99 6.22 2.10 -12.01
CA GLN A 99 7.64 2.31 -11.75
C GLN A 99 7.90 2.06 -10.27
N VAL A 100 8.78 1.10 -9.96
CA VAL A 100 9.34 0.99 -8.60
C VAL A 100 10.29 2.15 -8.37
N THR A 101 10.06 2.92 -7.31
CA THR A 101 10.87 4.09 -6.95
C THR A 101 11.92 3.74 -5.91
N ARG A 102 11.55 2.89 -4.94
CA ARG A 102 12.40 2.51 -3.81
C ARG A 102 11.97 1.16 -3.26
N TRP A 103 12.89 0.45 -2.63
CA TRP A 103 12.57 -0.69 -1.79
C TRP A 103 13.43 -0.70 -0.53
N LEU A 104 12.85 -1.21 0.55
CA LEU A 104 13.46 -1.36 1.86
C LEU A 104 13.20 -2.77 2.37
N VAL A 105 14.24 -3.45 2.84
CA VAL A 105 14.20 -4.77 3.45
C VAL A 105 14.60 -4.60 4.92
N PRO A 106 13.64 -4.32 5.82
CA PRO A 106 13.93 -4.13 7.24
C PRO A 106 14.31 -5.44 7.94
N GLN A 107 13.82 -6.57 7.44
CA GLN A 107 14.08 -7.93 7.94
C GLN A 107 14.24 -8.89 6.77
N GLU A 108 14.85 -10.05 6.97
CA GLU A 108 15.17 -11.02 5.90
C GLU A 108 13.93 -11.44 5.09
N ASP A 109 12.78 -11.52 5.74
CA ASP A 109 11.52 -11.99 5.19
C ASP A 109 10.45 -10.90 5.01
N GLU A 110 10.79 -9.64 5.21
CA GLU A 110 9.87 -8.51 5.04
C GLU A 110 10.47 -7.45 4.11
N ALA A 111 9.63 -6.82 3.28
CA ALA A 111 10.06 -5.67 2.50
C ALA A 111 8.91 -4.67 2.30
N ALA A 112 9.27 -3.40 2.15
CA ALA A 112 8.40 -2.36 1.65
C ALA A 112 8.88 -1.95 0.26
N VAL A 113 7.97 -1.87 -0.72
CA VAL A 113 8.29 -1.48 -2.10
C VAL A 113 7.45 -0.28 -2.48
N GLU A 114 8.08 0.88 -2.58
CA GLU A 114 7.45 2.10 -3.06
C GLU A 114 7.35 2.08 -4.58
N PHE A 115 6.23 2.54 -5.11
CA PHE A 115 5.98 2.63 -6.53
C PHE A 115 5.20 3.88 -6.91
N ARG A 116 5.30 4.23 -8.19
CA ARG A 116 4.47 5.22 -8.86
C ARG A 116 3.70 4.55 -9.98
N MET A 117 2.38 4.73 -9.97
CA MET A 117 1.48 4.36 -11.06
C MET A 117 1.18 5.59 -11.89
N GLN A 118 1.35 5.52 -13.20
CA GLN A 118 0.93 6.55 -14.15
C GLN A 118 -0.20 6.02 -15.02
N PHE A 119 -1.27 6.79 -15.17
CA PHE A 119 -2.43 6.41 -15.97
C PHE A 119 -3.08 7.64 -16.60
N SER A 120 -4.08 7.44 -17.45
CA SER A 120 -4.74 8.56 -18.15
C SER A 120 -6.23 8.58 -17.83
N MET A 121 -6.69 9.63 -17.18
CA MET A 121 -8.11 9.89 -16.92
C MET A 121 -8.53 11.12 -17.73
N GLU A 122 -9.56 10.96 -18.57
CA GLU A 122 -10.09 12.04 -19.45
C GLU A 122 -9.00 12.71 -20.32
N GLY A 123 -8.03 11.92 -20.79
CA GLY A 123 -6.91 12.38 -21.62
C GLY A 123 -5.84 13.18 -20.86
N LYS A 124 -5.92 13.25 -19.53
CA LYS A 124 -4.89 13.86 -18.67
C LYS A 124 -4.09 12.77 -17.96
N ALA A 125 -2.77 12.90 -18.02
CA ALA A 125 -1.87 12.05 -17.26
C ALA A 125 -2.09 12.29 -15.75
N GLN A 126 -2.41 11.22 -15.04
CA GLN A 126 -2.52 11.15 -13.60
C GLN A 126 -1.41 10.28 -13.05
N HIS A 127 -1.07 10.47 -11.78
CA HIS A 127 -0.21 9.56 -11.05
C HIS A 127 -0.73 9.31 -9.65
N ILE A 128 -0.47 8.11 -9.16
CA ILE A 128 -0.72 7.68 -7.78
C ILE A 128 0.60 7.11 -7.26
N ASP A 129 1.01 7.55 -6.08
CA ASP A 129 2.13 6.98 -5.36
C ASP A 129 1.61 5.91 -4.39
N GLY A 130 2.40 4.87 -4.13
CA GLY A 130 1.96 3.79 -3.27
C GLY A 130 3.11 2.95 -2.73
N CYS A 131 2.78 2.04 -1.84
CA CYS A 131 3.72 1.11 -1.23
C CYS A 131 3.10 -0.28 -1.10
N CYS A 132 3.79 -1.31 -1.56
CA CYS A 132 3.45 -2.70 -1.27
C CYS A 132 4.21 -3.17 -0.04
N LEU A 133 3.50 -3.74 0.93
CA LEU A 133 4.09 -4.53 2.00
C LEU A 133 4.26 -5.97 1.50
N MET A 134 5.48 -6.48 1.62
CA MET A 134 5.90 -7.76 1.07
C MET A 134 6.36 -8.69 2.18
N LYS A 135 6.07 -9.99 2.04
CA LYS A 135 6.62 -11.06 2.87
C LYS A 135 7.25 -12.16 2.02
N SER A 136 8.36 -12.73 2.48
CA SER A 136 8.99 -13.91 1.89
C SER A 136 8.35 -15.17 2.46
N VAL A 137 7.60 -15.90 1.64
CA VAL A 137 6.96 -17.15 2.02
C VAL A 137 7.62 -18.28 1.24
N GLN A 138 8.33 -19.17 1.94
CA GLN A 138 9.06 -20.30 1.34
C GLN A 138 10.03 -19.85 0.24
N GLY A 139 10.73 -18.73 0.46
CA GLY A 139 11.70 -18.17 -0.49
C GLY A 139 11.07 -17.40 -1.67
N SER A 140 9.75 -17.22 -1.69
CA SER A 140 9.04 -16.43 -2.68
C SER A 140 8.43 -15.17 -2.07
N TRP A 141 8.69 -14.01 -2.65
CA TRP A 141 8.08 -12.75 -2.21
C TRP A 141 6.62 -12.66 -2.63
N ARG A 142 5.76 -12.31 -1.67
CA ARG A 142 4.31 -12.21 -1.79
C ARG A 142 3.82 -10.90 -1.18
N VAL A 143 2.69 -10.40 -1.66
CA VAL A 143 2.08 -9.16 -1.15
C VAL A 143 1.23 -9.46 0.08
N ALA A 144 1.51 -8.78 1.18
CA ALA A 144 0.72 -8.82 2.42
C ALA A 144 -0.24 -7.63 2.54
N GLY A 145 0.08 -6.50 1.91
CA GLY A 145 -0.78 -5.30 1.93
C GLY A 145 -0.32 -4.24 0.93
N VAL A 146 -1.17 -3.23 0.73
CA VAL A 146 -0.92 -2.09 -0.15
C VAL A 146 -1.38 -0.80 0.51
N ALA A 147 -0.57 0.25 0.40
CA ALA A 147 -0.96 1.62 0.69
C ALA A 147 -0.96 2.44 -0.62
N LEU A 148 -2.02 3.20 -0.88
CA LEU A 148 -2.15 4.08 -2.05
C LEU A 148 -2.40 5.51 -1.60
N ASP A 149 -1.58 6.45 -2.04
CA ASP A 149 -1.82 7.88 -1.86
C ASP A 149 -2.52 8.44 -3.11
N PRO A 150 -3.81 8.80 -3.03
CA PRO A 150 -4.56 9.35 -4.17
C PRO A 150 -4.09 10.77 -4.57
N GLY A 151 -3.26 11.43 -3.75
CA GLY A 151 -2.73 12.76 -4.03
C GLY A 151 -3.73 13.91 -3.83
N ASP A 152 -4.88 13.65 -3.19
CA ASP A 152 -5.91 14.65 -2.90
C ASP A 152 -5.82 15.28 -1.49
N GLY A 153 -4.81 14.85 -0.71
CA GLY A 153 -4.58 15.31 0.66
C GLY A 153 -5.34 14.52 1.75
N SER A 154 -6.14 13.50 1.39
CA SER A 154 -6.82 12.62 2.34
C SER A 154 -5.89 11.65 3.08
N GLY A 155 -4.63 11.55 2.65
CA GLY A 155 -3.66 10.59 3.17
C GLY A 155 -3.77 9.23 2.46
N PRO A 156 -2.85 8.30 2.74
CA PRO A 156 -2.83 7.02 2.05
C PRO A 156 -3.96 6.11 2.52
N VAL A 157 -4.66 5.50 1.57
CA VAL A 157 -5.60 4.40 1.81
C VAL A 157 -4.79 3.12 1.98
N VAL A 158 -4.88 2.50 3.16
CA VAL A 158 -4.13 1.29 3.49
C VAL A 158 -5.06 0.08 3.49
N VAL A 159 -4.67 -0.96 2.77
CA VAL A 159 -5.31 -2.27 2.79
C VAL A 159 -4.28 -3.29 3.27
N ASN A 160 -4.47 -3.79 4.48
CA ASN A 160 -3.73 -4.94 4.98
C ASN A 160 -4.55 -6.20 4.70
N TYR A 161 -4.06 -7.04 3.79
CA TYR A 161 -4.81 -8.24 3.39
C TYR A 161 -4.72 -9.36 4.43
N GLU A 162 -3.79 -9.29 5.39
CA GLU A 162 -3.62 -10.33 6.42
C GLU A 162 -4.50 -10.12 7.66
N GLU A 163 -5.12 -8.94 7.79
CA GLU A 163 -6.03 -8.58 8.87
C GLU A 163 -7.49 -8.93 8.53
N ASP A 164 -8.39 -8.74 9.51
CA ASP A 164 -9.81 -8.95 9.30
C ASP A 164 -10.40 -7.89 8.34
N LEU A 165 -10.60 -8.32 7.09
CA LEU A 165 -11.14 -7.49 6.01
C LEU A 165 -12.60 -7.07 6.21
N THR A 166 -13.34 -7.68 7.16
CA THR A 166 -14.74 -7.30 7.44
C THR A 166 -14.85 -5.93 8.11
N GLN A 167 -13.81 -5.46 8.79
CA GLN A 167 -13.77 -4.15 9.44
C GLN A 167 -13.44 -3.01 8.46
N VAL A 168 -12.68 -3.29 7.41
CA VAL A 168 -12.20 -2.31 6.43
C VAL A 168 -13.35 -1.72 5.59
N ALA A 169 -14.45 -2.47 5.45
CA ALA A 169 -15.67 -2.00 4.78
C ALA A 169 -16.44 -0.93 5.58
N SER A 170 -16.18 -0.78 6.88
CA SER A 170 -16.88 0.16 7.75
C SER A 170 -16.17 1.52 7.88
N GLU A 171 -14.86 1.59 7.63
CA GLU A 171 -14.07 2.82 7.74
C GLU A 171 -13.77 3.50 6.39
N ALA A 172 -14.03 2.83 5.25
CA ALA A 172 -13.82 3.38 3.91
C ALA A 172 -15.12 3.97 3.28
N ASN A 173 -15.65 5.08 3.81
CA ASN A 173 -16.38 6.07 3.00
C ASN A 173 -16.60 7.37 3.79
N PRO A 174 -16.22 8.54 3.24
CA PRO A 174 -17.09 9.13 2.22
C PRO A 174 -16.34 9.69 1.00
N ALA A 175 -16.82 9.31 -0.18
CA ALA A 175 -16.53 9.83 -1.53
C ALA A 175 -15.37 9.18 -2.28
N GLY A 176 -15.68 8.12 -3.05
CA GLY A 176 -14.79 7.65 -4.12
C GLY A 176 -14.95 6.20 -4.49
N THR A 177 -16.15 5.79 -4.92
CA THR A 177 -16.32 4.55 -5.69
C THR A 177 -15.49 4.67 -6.98
N VAL A 178 -14.26 4.18 -6.97
CA VAL A 178 -13.58 3.80 -8.22
C VAL A 178 -14.33 2.56 -8.70
N GLN A 179 -15.05 2.75 -9.80
CA GLN A 179 -16.10 1.89 -10.33
C GLN A 179 -15.78 0.40 -10.28
N ASN A 180 -16.38 -0.30 -9.30
CA ASN A 180 -16.73 -1.70 -9.46
C ASN A 180 -18.12 -1.77 -10.09
N GLN A 181 -18.20 -1.52 -11.40
CA GLN A 181 -19.39 -1.82 -12.22
C GLN A 181 -18.97 -1.99 -13.68
N ALA A 182 -18.54 -3.21 -14.03
CA ALA A 182 -18.73 -3.74 -15.36
C ALA A 182 -18.95 -5.26 -15.27
N ALA A 183 -20.09 -5.69 -15.81
CA ALA A 183 -20.52 -7.07 -16.07
C ALA A 183 -21.12 -7.88 -14.89
N ALA A 184 -22.16 -7.36 -14.26
CA ALA A 184 -23.36 -8.18 -14.04
C ALA A 184 -24.36 -7.80 -15.13
N GLY A 185 -24.62 -8.70 -16.08
CA GLY A 185 -25.59 -8.46 -17.14
C GLY A 185 -26.98 -8.27 -16.55
N GLU A 186 -27.45 -7.04 -16.52
CA GLU A 186 -28.87 -6.72 -16.39
C GLU A 186 -29.60 -7.28 -17.62
N VAL A 187 -30.35 -8.36 -17.40
CA VAL A 187 -31.44 -8.72 -18.30
C VAL A 187 -32.58 -7.73 -18.02
N PRO A 188 -33.03 -6.91 -18.98
CA PRO A 188 -34.12 -5.98 -18.72
C PRO A 188 -35.43 -6.76 -18.49
N GLN A 189 -35.86 -6.85 -17.23
CA GLN A 189 -37.24 -7.18 -16.88
C GLN A 189 -38.12 -5.96 -17.12
N THR A 190 -38.69 -5.85 -18.32
CA THR A 190 -39.81 -4.95 -18.58
C THR A 190 -41.00 -5.36 -17.70
N ALA A 191 -41.39 -4.45 -16.82
CA ALA A 191 -42.60 -4.52 -16.03
C ALA A 191 -43.85 -4.51 -16.94
N GLN A 192 -44.69 -5.54 -16.82
CA GLN A 192 -46.11 -5.42 -17.15
C GLN A 192 -46.93 -6.12 -16.06
N ASN A 193 -47.57 -5.31 -15.23
CA ASN A 193 -48.81 -5.64 -14.53
C ASN A 193 -49.44 -4.33 -14.03
N PRO A 194 -50.75 -4.24 -13.67
CA PRO A 194 -51.83 -5.21 -13.86
C PRO A 194 -53.17 -4.61 -14.35
N ASN A 195 -54.09 -5.51 -14.72
CA ASN A 195 -55.55 -5.47 -14.55
C ASN A 195 -56.39 -4.31 -15.14
N SER A 196 -57.41 -4.66 -15.94
CA SER A 196 -58.83 -4.66 -15.53
C SER A 196 -59.79 -4.76 -16.74
N ALA A 197 -60.93 -5.42 -16.51
CA ALA A 197 -62.20 -5.33 -17.24
C ALA A 197 -62.27 -6.04 -18.61
N GLN A 198 -63.36 -6.65 -19.10
CA GLN A 198 -64.67 -7.15 -18.64
C GLN A 198 -65.47 -7.29 -19.96
N ASN A 199 -66.26 -8.36 -20.13
CA ASN A 199 -67.45 -8.44 -21.00
C ASN A 199 -67.38 -7.91 -22.46
N ARG A 200 -67.44 -8.83 -23.44
CA ARG A 200 -68.67 -9.22 -24.16
C ARG A 200 -68.40 -10.33 -25.15
#